data_AF-A0AAE1XB69-F1
#
_entry.id   AF-A0AAE1XB69-F1
#
_cell.length_a   1.000
_cell.length_b   1.000
_cell.length_c   1.000
_cell.angle_alpha   90.00
_cell.angle_beta   90.00
_cell.angle_gamma   90.00
#
_symmetry.space_group_name_H-M   'P 1'
#
loop_
_entity.id
_entity.type
_entity.pdbx_description
1 polymer ?
#
loop_
_entity_poly.entity_id
_entity_poly.type
_entity_poly.pdbx_seq_one_letter_code
_entity_poly.pdbx_strand_id
1 'polypeptide(L)'
;MYPDLMRLRWVKAFGRPGGEFLQHTRLRYISFGNRYYDICYVKDTISSSTLPFLWNLQTLYIKSDNDDSEIVLPSEIWMMPQLRHINITWAIYLTLWMLKMGTEWNPIAGEFLRLKFLLIKSCKLVRWTAEDVHFPSLEVLIMETMRNVGEIHSSIGDIATLKLIELRYCFGDIENSAKQILEEQRSNGNESLQVVIGGISL
;
A
#
# COMPACT_ATOMS: atom_id res chain seq x y z
N MET A 1 -3.98 -11.79 -14.95
CA MET A 1 -2.49 -11.81 -14.90
C MET A 1 -2.01 -10.78 -15.92
N TYR A 2 -1.60 -9.59 -15.49
CA TYR A 2 -1.32 -8.45 -16.38
C TYR A 2 0.02 -8.65 -17.16
N PRO A 3 0.05 -8.64 -18.51
CA PRO A 3 1.23 -9.11 -19.26
C PRO A 3 2.35 -8.08 -19.52
N ASP A 4 2.19 -6.79 -19.22
CA ASP A 4 3.10 -5.75 -19.75
C ASP A 4 4.10 -5.14 -18.74
N LEU A 5 4.44 -5.86 -17.68
CA LEU A 5 5.49 -5.43 -16.73
C LEU A 5 6.92 -5.53 -17.29
N MET A 6 7.12 -6.07 -18.50
CA MET A 6 8.45 -6.33 -19.09
C MET A 6 9.19 -5.09 -19.61
N ARG A 7 8.60 -3.89 -19.55
CA ARG A 7 9.23 -2.64 -20.03
C ARG A 7 10.01 -1.86 -18.96
N LEU A 8 10.00 -2.32 -17.71
CA LEU A 8 10.75 -1.71 -16.61
C LEU A 8 12.13 -2.35 -16.52
N ARG A 9 13.21 -1.55 -16.68
CA ARG A 9 14.55 -2.01 -16.32
C ARG A 9 14.60 -2.14 -14.80
N TRP A 10 14.56 -3.38 -14.33
CA TRP A 10 14.56 -3.73 -12.92
C TRP A 10 15.93 -3.47 -12.31
N VAL A 11 15.95 -2.83 -11.15
CA VAL A 11 17.09 -2.89 -10.23
C VAL A 11 16.56 -3.55 -8.98
N LYS A 12 16.96 -4.80 -8.76
CA LYS A 12 16.64 -5.54 -7.54
C LYS A 12 17.71 -5.18 -6.51
N ALA A 13 17.42 -4.21 -5.65
CA ALA A 13 18.25 -3.94 -4.49
C ALA A 13 18.05 -5.09 -3.48
N PHE A 14 19.02 -6.00 -3.41
CA PHE A 14 19.12 -6.88 -2.25
C PHE A 14 19.82 -6.08 -1.15
N GLY A 15 19.05 -5.60 -0.17
CA GLY A 15 19.62 -4.98 1.02
C GLY A 15 20.52 -5.99 1.73
N ARG A 16 21.84 -5.83 1.62
CA ARG A 16 22.72 -6.13 2.75
C ARG A 16 22.80 -4.85 3.58
N PRO A 17 22.89 -4.93 4.92
CA PRO A 17 23.30 -3.79 5.73
C PRO A 17 24.64 -3.28 5.20
N GLY A 18 24.72 -1.99 4.84
CA GLY A 18 25.97 -1.35 4.41
C GLY A 18 26.29 -1.35 2.91
N GLY A 19 25.34 -1.66 2.02
CA GLY A 19 25.55 -1.51 0.57
C GLY A 19 25.39 -0.06 0.09
N GLU A 20 26.46 0.56 -0.40
CA GLU A 20 26.39 1.88 -1.05
C GLU A 20 25.66 1.78 -2.41
N PHE A 21 24.55 2.52 -2.54
CA PHE A 21 23.78 2.63 -3.78
C PHE A 21 24.42 3.65 -4.72
N LEU A 22 25.52 3.26 -5.37
CA LEU A 22 26.20 4.12 -6.35
C LEU A 22 25.37 4.19 -7.65
N GLN A 23 24.69 5.33 -7.85
CA GLN A 23 24.08 5.85 -9.11
C GLN A 23 22.64 5.44 -9.49
N HIS A 24 21.61 5.85 -8.75
CA HIS A 24 20.24 5.41 -9.05
C HIS A 24 19.16 6.47 -9.29
N THR A 25 19.46 7.54 -10.04
CA THR A 25 18.42 8.46 -10.57
C THR A 25 17.38 7.79 -11.49
N ARG A 26 17.59 6.53 -11.90
CA ARG A 26 16.64 5.76 -12.73
C ARG A 26 15.84 4.71 -11.95
N LEU A 27 16.04 4.59 -10.64
CA LEU A 27 15.37 3.57 -9.83
C LEU A 27 13.88 3.88 -9.72
N ARG A 28 13.05 2.98 -10.26
CA ARG A 28 11.59 3.10 -10.28
C ARG A 28 10.89 2.04 -9.45
N TYR A 29 11.61 1.01 -9.04
CA TYR A 29 11.05 -0.11 -8.31
C TYR A 29 11.98 -0.47 -7.16
N ILE A 30 11.41 -0.59 -5.96
CA ILE A 30 12.11 -1.12 -4.80
C ILE A 30 11.25 -2.20 -4.16
N SER A 31 11.91 -3.29 -3.77
CA SER A 31 11.31 -4.37 -3.00
C SER A 31 12.06 -4.52 -1.69
N PHE A 32 11.35 -4.35 -0.58
CA PHE A 32 11.83 -4.70 0.75
C PHE A 32 11.27 -6.07 1.13
N GLY A 33 12.16 -6.96 1.53
CA GLY A 33 11.83 -8.30 1.97
C GLY A 33 12.75 -8.67 3.11
N ASN A 34 12.20 -9.10 4.24
CA ASN A 34 13.03 -9.66 5.29
C ASN A 34 13.40 -11.11 4.96
N ARG A 35 14.65 -11.53 5.21
CA ARG A 35 15.01 -12.96 5.19
C ARG A 35 15.05 -13.47 6.62
N TYR A 36 14.56 -14.70 6.78
CA TYR A 36 14.45 -15.45 8.02
C TYR A 36 15.65 -15.19 8.96
N TYR A 37 15.36 -14.67 10.16
CA TYR A 37 16.26 -14.31 11.27
C TYR A 37 17.02 -12.97 11.23
N ASP A 38 17.01 -12.18 10.17
CA ASP A 38 17.54 -10.81 10.24
C ASP A 38 16.46 -9.84 10.72
N ILE A 39 16.68 -9.07 11.79
CA ILE A 39 15.86 -7.87 12.04
C ILE A 39 16.45 -6.77 11.16
N CYS A 40 16.09 -6.76 9.87
CA CYS A 40 16.48 -5.67 9.00
C CYS A 40 15.58 -4.46 9.30
N TYR A 41 15.99 -3.59 10.22
CA TYR A 41 15.42 -2.24 10.30
C TYR A 41 15.70 -1.56 8.96
N VAL A 42 14.67 -1.29 8.16
CA VAL A 42 14.87 -0.58 6.88
C VAL A 42 15.40 0.84 7.11
N LYS A 43 15.23 1.39 8.32
CA LYS A 43 15.91 2.60 8.79
C LYS A 43 17.44 2.51 8.70
N ASP A 44 18.02 1.31 8.81
CA ASP A 44 19.46 1.06 8.62
C ASP A 44 19.82 0.84 7.14
N THR A 45 18.82 0.59 6.28
CA THR A 45 19.00 0.37 4.83
C THR A 45 18.74 1.65 4.00
N ILE A 46 17.86 2.54 4.45
CA ILE A 46 17.54 3.83 3.83
C ILE A 46 17.84 4.93 4.84
N SER A 47 19.10 5.35 4.90
CA SER A 47 19.49 6.56 5.60
C SER A 47 18.87 7.79 4.93
N SER A 48 18.72 8.91 5.65
CA SER A 48 18.30 10.19 5.08
C SER A 48 19.17 10.63 3.88
N SER A 49 20.41 10.15 3.82
CA SER A 49 21.32 10.34 2.69
C SER A 49 20.95 9.58 1.41
N THR A 50 20.19 8.48 1.52
CA THR A 50 19.73 7.67 0.37
C THR A 50 18.45 8.22 -0.25
N LEU A 51 17.64 8.97 0.53
CA LEU A 51 16.33 9.48 0.13
C LEU A 51 16.33 10.32 -1.16
N PRO A 52 17.29 11.24 -1.42
CA PRO A 52 17.29 12.03 -2.66
C PRO A 52 17.40 11.18 -3.93
N PHE A 53 18.02 10.00 -3.83
CA PHE A 53 18.18 9.09 -4.97
C PHE A 53 16.91 8.31 -5.29
N LEU A 54 15.89 8.37 -4.43
CA LEU A 54 14.61 7.66 -4.59
C LEU A 54 13.50 8.51 -5.20
N TRP A 55 13.78 9.77 -5.58
CA TRP A 55 12.76 10.71 -6.10
C TRP A 55 11.99 10.19 -7.32
N ASN A 56 12.60 9.28 -8.10
CA ASN A 56 12.00 8.68 -9.28
C ASN A 56 11.34 7.32 -9.01
N LEU A 57 11.21 6.91 -7.75
CA LEU A 57 10.55 5.67 -7.33
C LEU A 57 9.07 5.70 -7.75
N GLN A 58 8.62 4.66 -8.42
CA GLN A 58 7.25 4.51 -8.93
C GLN A 58 6.49 3.38 -8.26
N THR A 59 7.22 2.33 -7.87
CA THR A 59 6.65 1.12 -7.30
C THR A 59 7.45 0.73 -6.06
N LEU A 60 6.72 0.53 -4.97
CA LEU A 60 7.25 0.03 -3.72
C LEU A 60 6.55 -1.28 -3.39
N TYR A 61 7.34 -2.32 -3.19
CA TYR A 61 6.88 -3.62 -2.76
C TYR A 61 7.45 -3.91 -1.38
N ILE A 62 6.58 -4.25 -0.43
CA ILE A 62 6.94 -4.53 0.96
C ILE A 62 6.45 -5.93 1.30
N LYS A 63 7.38 -6.78 1.73
CA LYS A 63 7.11 -8.13 2.19
C LYS A 63 7.77 -8.33 3.54
N SER A 64 6.98 -8.64 4.56
CA SER A 64 7.49 -9.20 5.81
C SER A 64 7.23 -10.70 5.80
N ASP A 65 8.19 -11.51 6.26
CA ASP A 65 8.09 -12.97 6.24
C ASP A 65 7.82 -13.55 7.63
N ASN A 66 7.88 -12.75 8.70
CA ASN A 66 7.76 -13.21 10.09
C ASN A 66 6.87 -12.31 10.96
N ASP A 67 6.28 -12.93 12.00
CA ASP A 67 5.43 -12.32 13.03
C ASP A 67 6.18 -11.35 13.98
N ASP A 68 7.50 -11.15 13.90
CA ASP A 68 8.19 -10.30 14.89
C ASP A 68 9.07 -9.19 14.28
N SER A 69 9.20 -9.11 12.95
CA SER A 69 10.05 -8.11 12.31
C SER A 69 9.26 -6.93 11.75
N GLU A 70 9.50 -5.75 12.32
CA GLU A 70 8.94 -4.50 11.84
C GLU A 70 9.75 -3.93 10.66
N ILE A 71 9.05 -3.54 9.58
CA ILE A 71 9.63 -2.77 8.47
C ILE A 71 9.28 -1.31 8.68
N VAL A 72 10.25 -0.51 9.17
CA VAL A 72 10.10 0.94 9.31
C VAL A 72 10.68 1.65 8.10
N LEU A 73 9.81 2.28 7.30
CA LEU A 73 10.22 3.17 6.21
C LEU A 73 10.19 4.64 6.66
N PRO A 74 11.14 5.47 6.20
CA PRO A 74 11.07 6.92 6.39
C PRO A 74 9.82 7.53 5.73
N SER A 75 9.17 8.50 6.37
CA SER A 75 7.91 9.11 5.88
C SER A 75 8.09 9.82 4.53
N GLU A 76 9.30 10.27 4.23
CA GLU A 76 9.66 10.91 2.96
C GLU A 76 9.43 9.99 1.74
N ILE A 77 9.45 8.67 1.91
CA ILE A 77 9.11 7.73 0.83
C ILE A 77 7.67 7.91 0.36
N TRP A 78 6.75 8.24 1.25
CA TRP A 78 5.33 8.42 0.93
C TRP A 78 5.03 9.75 0.24
N MET A 79 5.95 10.72 0.37
CA MET A 79 5.92 12.00 -0.33
C MET A 79 6.60 11.94 -1.72
N MET A 80 7.10 10.77 -2.14
CA MET A 80 7.81 10.64 -3.40
C MET A 80 6.91 10.99 -4.59
N PRO A 81 7.29 11.97 -5.42
CA PRO A 81 6.38 12.56 -6.40
C PRO A 81 6.13 11.66 -7.62
N GLN A 82 6.75 10.49 -7.71
CA GLN A 82 6.48 9.54 -8.78
C GLN A 82 5.88 8.23 -8.27
N LEU A 83 5.69 8.08 -6.95
CA LEU A 83 5.21 6.85 -6.34
C LEU A 83 3.73 6.64 -6.71
N ARG A 84 3.47 5.56 -7.45
CA ARG A 84 2.16 5.25 -8.04
C ARG A 84 1.62 3.90 -7.64
N HIS A 85 2.49 2.97 -7.24
CA HIS A 85 2.11 1.61 -6.91
C HIS A 85 2.72 1.21 -5.58
N ILE A 86 1.88 0.79 -4.65
CA ILE A 86 2.32 0.22 -3.39
C ILE A 86 1.71 -1.16 -3.26
N ASN A 87 2.55 -2.12 -2.89
CA ASN A 87 2.13 -3.48 -2.60
C ASN A 87 2.70 -3.86 -1.23
N ILE A 88 1.82 -4.24 -0.32
CA ILE A 88 2.17 -4.62 1.05
C ILE A 88 1.66 -6.05 1.26
N THR A 89 2.59 -6.95 1.60
CA THR A 89 2.30 -8.36 1.86
C THR A 89 2.83 -8.79 3.23
N TRP A 90 2.03 -9.54 3.98
CA TRP A 90 2.44 -10.25 5.20
C TRP A 90 3.08 -9.36 6.27
N ALA A 91 2.66 -8.10 6.37
CA ALA A 91 3.10 -7.23 7.45
C ALA A 91 2.19 -7.41 8.66
N ILE A 92 2.45 -8.45 9.47
CA ILE A 92 1.60 -8.78 10.62
C ILE A 92 1.73 -7.72 11.74
N TYR A 93 2.82 -6.95 11.72
CA TYR A 93 3.11 -5.88 12.67
C TYR A 93 3.53 -4.60 11.94
N LEU A 94 2.67 -4.14 11.04
CA LEU A 94 2.57 -2.69 10.80
C LEU A 94 2.16 -1.93 12.07
N THR A 95 2.00 -2.61 13.20
CA THR A 95 1.61 -2.05 14.48
C THR A 95 2.57 -0.99 15.02
N LEU A 96 3.86 -0.88 14.66
CA LEU A 96 4.75 0.06 15.37
C LEU A 96 4.83 1.49 14.74
N TRP A 97 4.86 1.64 13.42
CA TRP A 97 4.46 2.90 12.74
C TRP A 97 2.96 3.22 12.91
N MET A 98 2.10 2.20 13.11
CA MET A 98 0.73 2.39 13.57
C MET A 98 0.62 2.69 15.08
N LEU A 99 1.62 2.39 15.94
CA LEU A 99 1.54 2.48 17.42
C LEU A 99 1.78 3.87 17.98
N LYS A 100 2.06 4.87 17.13
CA LYS A 100 1.74 6.24 17.55
C LYS A 100 0.22 6.43 17.67
N MET A 101 -0.62 5.54 17.11
CA MET A 101 -2.09 5.65 17.05
C MET A 101 -2.90 4.32 17.10
N GLY A 102 -2.34 3.18 17.52
CA GLY A 102 -3.09 1.92 17.67
C GLY A 102 -3.34 1.16 16.36
N THR A 103 -4.34 0.29 16.29
CA THR A 103 -4.62 -0.61 15.14
C THR A 103 -5.28 0.09 13.93
N GLU A 104 -5.10 1.41 13.83
CA GLU A 104 -5.73 2.31 12.87
C GLU A 104 -4.71 2.83 11.85
N TRP A 105 -5.09 2.91 10.58
CA TRP A 105 -4.24 3.53 9.55
C TRP A 105 -4.55 5.01 9.36
N ASN A 106 -3.72 5.88 9.98
CA ASN A 106 -3.82 7.33 9.88
C ASN A 106 -2.65 7.94 9.07
N PRO A 107 -2.75 8.05 7.73
CA PRO A 107 -1.76 8.76 6.92
C PRO A 107 -1.70 10.25 7.27
N ILE A 108 -0.54 10.87 7.05
CA ILE A 108 -0.36 12.30 7.31
C ILE A 108 -0.77 13.09 6.06
N ALA A 109 -1.37 14.27 6.26
CA ALA A 109 -1.71 15.18 5.18
C ALA A 109 -0.50 15.43 4.25
N GLY A 110 -0.67 15.17 2.95
CA GLY A 110 0.37 15.34 1.93
C GLY A 110 1.11 14.06 1.52
N GLU A 111 0.85 12.92 2.17
CA GLU A 111 1.37 11.61 1.75
C GLU A 111 0.54 11.02 0.59
N PHE A 112 1.14 10.12 -0.21
CA PHE A 112 0.46 9.30 -1.24
C PHE A 112 -0.31 10.04 -2.35
N LEU A 113 -0.08 11.35 -2.55
CA LEU A 113 -0.84 12.20 -3.48
C LEU A 113 -0.93 11.70 -4.93
N ARG A 114 0.00 10.85 -5.37
CA ARG A 114 0.06 10.29 -6.74
C ARG A 114 -0.11 8.78 -6.79
N LEU A 115 -0.45 8.16 -5.66
CA LEU A 115 -0.70 6.74 -5.57
C LEU A 115 -1.93 6.40 -6.41
N LYS A 116 -1.78 5.46 -7.35
CA LYS A 116 -2.85 4.97 -8.22
C LYS A 116 -3.28 3.56 -7.88
N PHE A 117 -2.35 2.76 -7.34
CA PHE A 117 -2.58 1.36 -7.05
C PHE A 117 -2.10 1.05 -5.64
N LEU A 118 -2.98 0.45 -4.85
CA LEU A 118 -2.68 -0.03 -3.51
C LEU A 118 -3.15 -1.46 -3.35
N LEU A 119 -2.22 -2.36 -3.04
CA LEU A 119 -2.53 -3.73 -2.64
C LEU A 119 -2.08 -3.95 -1.20
N ILE A 120 -3.01 -4.44 -0.38
CA ILE A 120 -2.76 -4.83 1.00
C ILE A 120 -3.15 -6.30 1.14
N LYS A 121 -2.20 -7.13 1.57
CA LYS A 121 -2.40 -8.57 1.70
C LYS A 121 -1.94 -9.08 3.06
N SER A 122 -2.79 -9.88 3.69
CA SER A 122 -2.51 -10.57 4.96
C SER A 122 -2.09 -9.61 6.09
N CYS A 123 -2.64 -8.39 6.12
CA CYS A 123 -2.38 -7.41 7.17
C CYS A 123 -3.49 -7.43 8.23
N LYS A 124 -3.12 -7.21 9.51
CA LYS A 124 -4.08 -6.98 10.59
C LYS A 124 -4.47 -5.50 10.59
N LEU A 125 -5.49 -5.14 9.80
CA LEU A 125 -6.07 -3.80 9.82
C LEU A 125 -7.37 -3.85 10.64
N VAL A 126 -7.45 -3.08 11.73
CA VAL A 126 -8.67 -3.00 12.56
C VAL A 126 -9.52 -1.81 12.14
N ARG A 127 -8.89 -0.70 11.73
CA ARG A 127 -9.62 0.44 11.15
C ARG A 127 -8.83 1.14 10.08
N TRP A 128 -9.47 1.37 8.94
CA TRP A 128 -8.98 2.33 7.97
C TRP A 128 -9.43 3.72 8.43
N THR A 129 -8.52 4.66 8.71
CA THR A 129 -8.89 6.04 9.10
C THR A 129 -8.43 7.08 8.09
N ALA A 130 -7.89 6.65 6.95
CA ALA A 130 -7.51 7.58 5.91
C ALA A 130 -8.73 8.16 5.19
N GLU A 131 -8.80 9.49 5.22
CA GLU A 131 -9.70 10.31 4.41
C GLU A 131 -9.28 10.32 2.93
N ASP A 132 -10.21 10.72 2.06
CA ASP A 132 -10.02 10.90 0.62
C ASP A 132 -8.83 11.81 0.28
N VAL A 133 -8.61 12.84 1.11
CA VAL A 133 -7.48 13.80 1.00
C VAL A 133 -6.10 13.14 1.00
N HIS A 134 -5.98 11.93 1.55
CA HIS A 134 -4.72 11.19 1.60
C HIS A 134 -4.46 10.38 0.32
N PHE A 135 -5.50 10.06 -0.46
CA PHE A 135 -5.39 9.23 -1.66
C PHE A 135 -6.10 9.84 -2.88
N PRO A 136 -5.84 11.13 -3.20
CA PRO A 136 -6.64 11.86 -4.20
C PRO A 136 -6.49 11.34 -5.64
N SER A 137 -5.52 10.46 -5.90
CA SER A 137 -5.27 9.87 -7.23
C SER A 137 -5.48 8.35 -7.28
N LEU A 138 -6.02 7.75 -6.21
CA LEU A 138 -6.14 6.29 -6.13
C LEU A 138 -7.16 5.79 -7.15
N GLU A 139 -6.76 4.83 -7.97
CA GLU A 139 -7.60 4.22 -9.01
C GLU A 139 -7.99 2.79 -8.66
N VAL A 140 -7.10 2.05 -7.97
CA VAL A 140 -7.28 0.63 -7.67
C VAL A 140 -6.90 0.33 -6.23
N LEU A 141 -7.84 -0.26 -5.50
CA LEU A 141 -7.64 -0.80 -4.16
C LEU A 141 -7.86 -2.32 -4.19
N ILE A 142 -6.84 -3.09 -3.80
CA ILE A 142 -6.95 -4.55 -3.67
C ILE A 142 -6.66 -4.94 -2.22
N MET A 143 -7.58 -5.67 -1.61
CA MET A 143 -7.37 -6.29 -0.31
C MET A 143 -7.43 -7.81 -0.45
N GLU A 144 -6.45 -8.51 0.10
CA GLU A 144 -6.35 -9.97 -0.01
C GLU A 144 -6.06 -10.66 1.33
N THR A 145 -6.83 -11.69 1.67
CA THR A 145 -6.63 -12.50 2.89
C THR A 145 -6.61 -11.66 4.17
N MET A 146 -7.53 -10.71 4.29
CA MET A 146 -7.68 -9.87 5.48
C MET A 146 -8.38 -10.69 6.57
N ARG A 147 -7.68 -11.04 7.65
CA ARG A 147 -8.14 -12.01 8.68
C ARG A 147 -8.84 -11.40 9.89
N ASN A 148 -8.87 -10.07 10.03
CA ASN A 148 -9.47 -9.37 11.18
C ASN A 148 -10.65 -8.49 10.77
N VAL A 149 -11.48 -8.19 11.76
CA VAL A 149 -12.66 -7.31 11.70
C VAL A 149 -12.20 -5.87 11.54
N GLY A 150 -12.30 -5.34 10.33
CA GLY A 150 -12.08 -3.93 10.03
C GLY A 150 -13.01 -3.51 8.89
N GLU A 151 -13.31 -2.22 8.81
CA GLU A 151 -14.16 -1.64 7.78
C GLU A 151 -13.33 -0.80 6.81
N ILE A 152 -13.79 -0.71 5.56
CA ILE A 152 -13.30 0.31 4.64
C ILE A 152 -14.00 1.62 5.02
N HIS A 153 -13.24 2.65 5.35
CA HIS A 153 -13.83 3.95 5.69
C HIS A 153 -14.60 4.51 4.49
N SER A 154 -15.79 5.07 4.74
CA SER A 154 -16.68 5.58 3.68
C SER A 154 -16.03 6.65 2.81
N SER A 155 -15.09 7.43 3.35
CA SER A 155 -14.31 8.43 2.59
C SER A 155 -13.52 7.84 1.42
N ILE A 156 -13.22 6.54 1.42
CA ILE A 156 -12.62 5.88 0.24
C ILE A 156 -13.59 5.90 -0.94
N GLY A 157 -14.90 5.80 -0.67
CA GLY A 157 -15.94 5.97 -1.67
C GLY A 157 -15.93 7.36 -2.31
N ASP A 158 -15.54 8.40 -1.58
CA ASP A 158 -15.53 9.79 -2.07
C ASP A 158 -14.35 10.09 -3.02
N ILE A 159 -13.41 9.17 -3.19
CA ILE A 159 -12.28 9.33 -4.10
C ILE A 159 -12.76 9.26 -5.55
N ALA A 160 -12.85 10.43 -6.20
CA ALA A 160 -13.36 10.56 -7.57
C ALA A 160 -12.59 9.75 -8.63
N THR A 161 -11.31 9.42 -8.38
CA THR A 161 -10.49 8.64 -9.32
C THR A 161 -10.62 7.13 -9.15
N LEU A 162 -11.31 6.67 -8.10
CA LEU A 162 -11.38 5.26 -7.74
C LEU A 162 -12.24 4.51 -8.76
N LYS A 163 -11.65 3.47 -9.37
CA LYS A 163 -12.28 2.66 -10.43
C LYS A 163 -12.53 1.23 -10.00
N LEU A 164 -11.73 0.70 -9.07
CA LEU A 164 -11.81 -0.69 -8.66
C LEU A 164 -11.54 -0.86 -7.17
N ILE A 165 -12.45 -1.56 -6.49
CA ILE A 165 -12.21 -2.20 -5.20
C ILE A 165 -12.28 -3.72 -5.43
N GLU A 166 -11.18 -4.43 -5.21
CA GLU A 166 -11.13 -5.88 -5.32
C GLU A 166 -10.82 -6.52 -3.96
N LEU A 167 -11.72 -7.40 -3.51
CA LEU A 167 -11.60 -8.16 -2.27
C LEU A 167 -11.38 -9.63 -2.59
N ARG A 168 -10.29 -10.20 -2.10
CA ARG A 168 -9.94 -11.62 -2.29
C ARG A 168 -9.76 -12.30 -0.95
N TYR A 169 -10.59 -13.31 -0.64
CA TYR A 169 -10.53 -14.00 0.65
C TYR A 169 -10.63 -13.02 1.85
N CYS A 170 -11.40 -11.95 1.70
CA CYS A 170 -11.82 -11.07 2.78
C CYS A 170 -13.25 -11.46 3.17
N PHE A 171 -13.67 -11.22 4.41
CA PHE A 171 -14.99 -11.61 4.88
C PHE A 171 -15.53 -10.57 5.89
N GLY A 172 -16.84 -10.57 6.11
CA GLY A 172 -17.48 -9.73 7.12
C GLY A 172 -17.50 -8.25 6.74
N ASP A 173 -17.09 -7.38 7.67
CA ASP A 173 -17.33 -5.94 7.56
C ASP A 173 -16.60 -5.28 6.37
N ILE A 174 -15.43 -5.77 5.98
CA ILE A 174 -14.73 -5.28 4.76
C ILE A 174 -15.62 -5.46 3.52
N GLU A 175 -16.26 -6.61 3.37
CA GLU A 175 -17.17 -6.86 2.24
C GLU A 175 -18.42 -5.99 2.31
N ASN A 176 -18.96 -5.79 3.52
CA ASN A 176 -20.12 -4.94 3.75
C ASN A 176 -19.82 -3.48 3.40
N SER A 177 -18.68 -2.94 3.85
CA SER A 177 -18.24 -1.57 3.50
C SER A 177 -18.05 -1.41 1.99
N ALA A 178 -17.44 -2.39 1.30
CA ALA A 178 -17.24 -2.30 -0.14
C ALA A 178 -18.57 -2.29 -0.91
N LYS A 179 -19.55 -3.09 -0.49
CA LYS A 179 -20.91 -3.08 -1.05
C LYS A 179 -21.62 -1.75 -0.79
N GLN A 180 -21.51 -1.22 0.42
CA GLN A 180 -22.11 0.06 0.80
C GLN A 180 -21.53 1.20 -0.04
N ILE A 181 -20.19 1.28 -0.17
CA ILE A 181 -19.52 2.28 -1.00
C ILE A 181 -20.02 2.21 -2.45
N LEU A 182 -20.19 1.00 -3.02
CA LEU A 182 -20.71 0.85 -4.37
C LEU A 182 -22.13 1.40 -4.51
N GLU A 183 -23.02 1.08 -3.55
CA GLU A 183 -24.41 1.53 -3.57
C GLU A 183 -24.53 3.06 -3.44
N GLU A 184 -23.72 3.65 -2.55
CA GLU A 184 -23.63 5.10 -2.38
C GLU A 184 -23.12 5.78 -3.65
N GLN A 185 -22.08 5.25 -4.29
CA GLN A 185 -21.54 5.78 -5.54
C GLN A 185 -22.55 5.65 -6.69
N ARG A 186 -23.28 4.54 -6.80
CA ARG A 186 -24.36 4.37 -7.78
C ARG A 186 -25.50 5.35 -7.55
N SER A 187 -25.91 5.55 -6.30
CA SER A 187 -26.94 6.53 -5.91
C SER A 187 -26.53 7.96 -6.28
N ASN A 188 -25.23 8.25 -6.23
CA ASN A 188 -24.66 9.53 -6.64
C ASN A 188 -24.40 9.63 -8.17
N GLY A 189 -24.80 8.62 -8.96
CA GLY A 189 -24.69 8.60 -10.42
C GLY A 189 -23.31 8.18 -10.95
N ASN A 190 -22.42 7.64 -10.10
CA ASN A 190 -21.15 7.08 -10.54
C ASN A 190 -21.30 5.59 -10.92
N GLU A 191 -21.43 5.33 -12.23
CA GLU A 191 -21.49 3.98 -12.78
C GLU A 191 -20.11 3.37 -13.07
N SER A 192 -19.02 4.12 -12.87
CA SER A 192 -17.68 3.70 -13.28
C SER A 192 -16.94 2.87 -12.23
N LEU A 193 -17.32 2.98 -10.96
CA LEU A 193 -16.72 2.20 -9.88
C LEU A 193 -17.14 0.73 -9.98
N GLN A 194 -16.16 -0.16 -10.00
CA GLN A 194 -16.36 -1.61 -9.95
C GLN A 194 -15.97 -2.15 -8.59
N VAL A 195 -16.79 -3.04 -8.03
CA VAL A 195 -16.44 -3.82 -6.84
C VAL A 195 -16.46 -5.29 -7.18
N VAL A 196 -15.33 -5.96 -6.94
CA VAL A 196 -15.16 -7.39 -7.22
C VAL A 196 -14.86 -8.13 -5.92
N ILE A 197 -15.67 -9.11 -5.56
CA ILE A 197 -15.52 -9.90 -4.34
C ILE A 197 -15.38 -11.38 -4.70
N GLY A 198 -14.27 -12.01 -4.31
CA GLY A 198 -14.03 -13.43 -4.59
C GLY A 198 -14.00 -13.79 -6.08
N GLY A 199 -13.74 -12.80 -6.95
CA GLY A 199 -13.78 -12.95 -8.42
C GLY A 199 -15.15 -12.67 -9.05
N ILE A 200 -16.15 -12.25 -8.26
CA ILE A 200 -17.50 -11.90 -8.74
C ILE A 200 -17.64 -10.37 -8.73
N SER A 201 -17.99 -9.78 -9.89
CA SER A 201 -18.31 -8.35 -9.98
C SER A 201 -19.73 -8.07 -9.50
N LEU A 202 -19.91 -7.00 -8.73
CA LEU A 202 -21.19 -6.51 -8.21
C LEU A 202 -21.81 -5.40 -9.06
#